data_AF-A0A2X3ENJ7-F1
#
_entry.id   AF-A0A2X3ENJ7-F1
#
_cell.length_a   1.000
_cell.length_b   1.000
_cell.length_c   1.000
_cell.angle_alpha   90.00
_cell.angle_beta   90.00
_cell.angle_gamma   90.00
#
_symmetry.space_group_name_H-M   'P 1'
#
loop_
_entity.id
_entity.type
_entity.pdbx_description
1 polymer ?
#
loop_
_entity_poly.entity_id
_entity_poly.type
_entity_poly.pdbx_seq_one_letter_code
_entity_poly.pdbx_strand_id
1 'polypeptide(L)'
;MGWAKEKGLHAERDQVGNILIRKGATAGMENRKPVALQAHLDMVPQKNNDTVHDFVKDPIQPYIDGEWVKARGTTLGADNGIGMASALAVLADDSVAHGPLEVLLTMTEEAGMDGAFGLQANWLQADILINTDSEEEGEIYMGCAGGIDFTSNLALTREAIPAGFQSFKVTLKGLKGGHSGGDIHLGLGNANKLLSRFLAGHAR
;
A
#
# COMPACT_ATOMS: atom_id res chain seq x y z
N MET A 1 -13.28 10.20 11.58
CA MET A 1 -14.21 10.29 12.72
C MET A 1 -15.26 11.38 12.60
N GLY A 2 -14.90 12.67 12.39
CA GLY A 2 -15.88 13.76 12.32
C GLY A 2 -17.00 13.55 11.29
N TRP A 3 -16.62 13.25 10.04
CA TRP A 3 -17.56 12.97 8.95
C TRP A 3 -18.59 11.85 9.27
N ALA A 4 -18.13 10.73 9.85
CA ALA A 4 -19.03 9.62 10.20
C ALA A 4 -20.06 10.04 11.25
N LYS A 5 -19.64 10.84 12.24
CA LYS A 5 -20.54 11.40 13.25
C LYS A 5 -21.57 12.37 12.65
N GLU A 6 -21.16 13.21 11.70
CA GLU A 6 -22.08 14.11 10.96
C GLU A 6 -23.13 13.33 10.17
N LYS A 7 -22.76 12.15 9.66
CA LYS A 7 -23.68 11.22 8.97
C LYS A 7 -24.51 10.35 9.92
N GLY A 8 -24.35 10.50 11.24
CA GLY A 8 -25.04 9.68 12.24
C GLY A 8 -24.59 8.21 12.23
N LEU A 9 -23.44 7.92 11.64
CA LEU A 9 -22.86 6.58 11.60
C LEU A 9 -22.11 6.30 12.88
N HIS A 10 -22.19 5.05 13.32
CA HIS A 10 -21.37 4.58 14.43
C HIS A 10 -19.93 4.43 13.96
N ALA A 11 -18.99 5.05 14.68
CA ALA A 11 -17.57 5.00 14.33
C ALA A 11 -16.70 4.85 15.58
N GLU A 12 -15.76 3.92 15.53
CA GLU A 12 -14.80 3.63 16.59
C GLU A 12 -13.37 3.61 16.04
N ARG A 13 -12.40 3.67 16.96
CA ARG A 13 -10.98 3.50 16.68
C ARG A 13 -10.39 2.52 17.69
N ASP A 14 -9.64 1.52 17.23
CA ASP A 14 -8.98 0.56 18.12
C ASP A 14 -7.66 1.11 18.69
N GLN A 15 -6.93 0.28 19.44
CA GLN A 15 -5.69 0.69 20.11
C GLN A 15 -4.53 0.94 19.15
N VAL A 16 -4.47 0.22 18.03
CA VAL A 16 -3.42 0.40 17.01
C VAL A 16 -3.79 1.48 15.99
N GLY A 17 -5.03 1.96 16.05
CA GLY A 17 -5.49 3.15 15.39
C GLY A 17 -6.35 2.90 14.16
N ASN A 18 -6.70 1.64 13.87
CA ASN A 18 -7.64 1.28 12.81
C ASN A 18 -9.00 1.93 13.09
N ILE A 19 -9.72 2.26 12.02
CA ILE A 19 -11.04 2.89 12.12
C ILE A 19 -12.09 1.88 11.66
N LEU A 20 -13.14 1.71 12.46
CA LEU A 20 -14.30 0.90 12.10
C LEU A 20 -15.56 1.76 12.08
N ILE A 21 -16.27 1.74 10.97
CA ILE A 21 -17.53 2.46 10.77
C ILE A 21 -18.64 1.43 10.52
N ARG A 22 -19.80 1.59 11.14
CA ARG A 22 -20.95 0.68 10.98
C ARG A 22 -22.17 1.42 10.44
N LYS A 23 -22.86 0.79 9.47
CA LYS A 23 -24.15 1.22 8.92
C LYS A 23 -25.11 0.03 8.95
N GLY A 24 -26.31 0.24 9.50
CA GLY A 24 -27.36 -0.78 9.52
C GLY A 24 -27.81 -1.18 8.11
N ALA A 25 -28.47 -2.32 7.97
CA ALA A 25 -28.98 -2.77 6.68
C ALA A 25 -30.02 -1.81 6.10
N THR A 26 -30.07 -1.73 4.78
CA THR A 26 -31.22 -1.14 4.07
C THR A 26 -32.47 -2.00 4.21
N ALA A 27 -33.64 -1.40 4.01
CA ALA A 27 -34.93 -2.06 4.15
C ALA A 27 -35.01 -3.35 3.30
N GLY A 28 -35.36 -4.47 3.93
CA GLY A 28 -35.48 -5.79 3.27
C GLY A 28 -34.18 -6.58 3.18
N MET A 29 -33.06 -6.04 3.68
CA MET A 29 -31.74 -6.69 3.70
C MET A 29 -31.23 -7.02 5.10
N GLU A 30 -32.09 -6.92 6.13
CA GLU A 30 -31.74 -7.12 7.54
C GLU A 30 -31.31 -8.56 7.85
N ASN A 31 -31.84 -9.53 7.12
CA ASN A 31 -31.53 -10.96 7.27
C ASN A 31 -30.33 -11.42 6.43
N ARG A 32 -29.56 -10.49 5.86
CA ARG A 32 -28.34 -10.80 5.09
C ARG A 32 -27.14 -10.90 6.01
N LYS A 33 -26.13 -11.66 5.57
CA LYS A 33 -24.86 -11.74 6.29
C LYS A 33 -24.20 -10.36 6.36
N PRO A 34 -23.66 -9.97 7.52
CA PRO A 34 -22.89 -8.74 7.64
C PRO A 34 -21.61 -8.79 6.79
N VAL A 35 -21.27 -7.69 6.12
CA VAL A 35 -20.10 -7.55 5.23
C VAL A 35 -19.21 -6.42 5.73
N ALA A 36 -17.90 -6.65 5.72
CA ALA A 36 -16.89 -5.62 5.92
C ALA A 36 -16.24 -5.26 4.57
N LEU A 37 -16.25 -3.98 4.22
CA LEU A 37 -15.37 -3.43 3.18
C LEU A 37 -14.08 -2.99 3.86
N GLN A 38 -12.94 -3.48 3.39
CA GLN A 38 -11.64 -3.15 3.99
C GLN A 38 -10.73 -2.44 3.00
N ALA A 39 -10.04 -1.44 3.55
CA ALA A 39 -9.14 -0.52 2.89
C ALA A 39 -8.03 -0.12 3.87
N HIS A 40 -6.86 0.33 3.40
CA HIS A 40 -5.84 0.95 4.27
C HIS A 40 -5.82 2.47 4.15
N LEU A 41 -5.31 3.14 5.19
CA LEU A 41 -5.37 4.60 5.36
C LEU A 41 -4.14 5.33 4.82
N ASP A 42 -3.01 4.64 4.75
CA ASP A 42 -1.74 5.21 4.34
C ASP A 42 -1.53 5.14 2.83
N MET A 43 -0.41 5.70 2.38
CA MET A 43 0.02 5.63 1.00
C MET A 43 1.54 5.62 0.98
N VAL A 44 2.13 5.04 -0.06
CA VAL A 44 3.58 5.10 -0.28
C VAL A 44 4.04 6.54 -0.59
N PRO A 45 4.94 7.16 0.21
CA PRO A 45 5.39 8.53 -0.02
C PRO A 45 6.62 8.59 -0.94
N GLN A 46 6.42 8.39 -2.25
CA GLN A 46 7.50 8.41 -3.25
C GLN A 46 7.32 9.55 -4.26
N LYS A 47 8.42 10.22 -4.61
CA LYS A 47 8.41 11.37 -5.53
C LYS A 47 9.58 11.33 -6.50
N ASN A 48 9.43 12.02 -7.63
CA ASN A 48 10.52 12.21 -8.57
C ASN A 48 11.64 13.04 -7.94
N ASN A 49 12.87 12.82 -8.40
CA ASN A 49 14.07 13.45 -7.83
C ASN A 49 14.05 14.99 -7.86
N ASP A 50 13.36 15.57 -8.83
CA ASP A 50 13.23 17.01 -9.06
C ASP A 50 11.99 17.63 -8.40
N THR A 51 11.10 16.82 -7.80
CA THR A 51 9.88 17.29 -7.15
C THR A 51 10.16 17.74 -5.71
N VAL A 52 9.79 18.99 -5.40
CA VAL A 52 9.72 19.49 -4.02
C VAL A 52 8.31 19.25 -3.49
N HIS A 53 8.18 18.31 -2.56
CA HIS A 53 6.93 17.90 -1.92
C HIS A 53 7.25 17.35 -0.53
N ASP A 54 6.54 17.83 0.49
CA ASP A 54 6.56 17.37 1.87
C ASP A 54 5.26 16.60 2.15
N PHE A 55 5.30 15.26 2.11
CA PHE A 55 4.12 14.40 2.29
C PHE A 55 3.37 14.59 3.63
N VAL A 56 4.01 15.21 4.64
CA VAL A 56 3.37 15.47 5.93
C VAL A 56 2.48 16.72 5.88
N LYS A 57 2.66 17.60 4.89
CA LYS A 57 2.01 18.91 4.81
C LYS A 57 1.32 19.18 3.49
N ASP A 58 1.95 18.79 2.40
CA ASP A 58 1.54 19.13 1.04
C ASP A 58 0.48 18.14 0.55
N PRO A 59 -0.61 18.61 -0.07
CA PRO A 59 -1.62 17.72 -0.62
C PRO A 59 -1.14 17.07 -1.92
N ILE A 60 -1.66 15.87 -2.19
CA ILE A 60 -1.52 15.25 -3.52
C ILE A 60 -2.28 16.09 -4.55
N GLN A 61 -1.66 16.30 -5.72
CA GLN A 61 -2.22 17.07 -6.83
C GLN A 61 -2.60 16.14 -7.98
N PRO A 62 -3.81 15.55 -7.97
CA PRO A 62 -4.27 14.70 -9.05
C PRO A 62 -4.58 15.51 -10.31
N TYR A 63 -4.38 14.89 -11.47
CA TYR A 63 -4.80 15.42 -12.77
C TYR A 63 -5.24 14.28 -13.70
N ILE A 64 -6.13 14.61 -14.62
CA ILE A 64 -6.61 13.69 -15.66
C ILE A 64 -5.67 13.79 -16.87
N ASP A 65 -5.25 12.64 -17.37
CA ASP A 65 -4.40 12.45 -18.54
C ASP A 65 -5.02 11.39 -19.45
N GLY A 66 -5.90 11.82 -20.36
CA GLY A 66 -6.71 10.93 -21.19
C GLY A 66 -7.65 10.08 -20.32
N GLU A 67 -7.45 8.77 -20.36
CA GLU A 67 -8.23 7.79 -19.58
C GLU A 67 -7.65 7.55 -18.18
N TRP A 68 -6.54 8.21 -17.83
CA TRP A 68 -5.81 7.99 -16.58
C TRP A 68 -5.95 9.15 -15.62
N VAL A 69 -5.89 8.86 -14.32
CA VAL A 69 -5.64 9.85 -13.27
C VAL A 69 -4.23 9.64 -12.74
N LYS A 70 -3.47 10.73 -12.59
CA LYS A 70 -2.07 10.72 -12.15
C LYS A 70 -1.82 11.83 -11.13
N ALA A 71 -0.75 11.73 -10.36
CA ALA A 71 -0.29 12.81 -9.49
C ALA A 71 0.91 13.55 -10.08
N ARG A 72 1.04 14.84 -9.77
CA ARG A 72 2.15 15.67 -10.27
C ARG A 72 3.45 15.36 -9.54
N GLY A 73 4.32 14.57 -10.18
CA GLY A 73 5.69 14.34 -9.74
C GLY A 73 5.83 13.52 -8.45
N THR A 74 4.77 12.83 -8.04
CA THR A 74 4.67 12.03 -6.81
C THR A 74 3.73 10.84 -7.02
N THR A 75 3.74 9.88 -6.10
CA THR A 75 2.72 8.82 -6.01
C THR A 75 1.33 9.42 -5.83
N LEU A 76 0.33 8.74 -6.39
CA LEU A 76 -1.07 9.21 -6.37
C LEU A 76 -1.82 8.79 -5.11
N GLY A 77 -1.44 7.66 -4.49
CA GLY A 77 -2.22 7.04 -3.41
C GLY A 77 -3.55 6.48 -3.91
N ALA A 78 -3.60 6.02 -5.16
CA ALA A 78 -4.78 5.33 -5.70
C ALA A 78 -4.95 3.95 -5.05
N ASP A 79 -3.83 3.29 -4.74
CA ASP A 79 -3.73 2.21 -3.77
C ASP A 79 -3.49 2.81 -2.37
N ASN A 80 -4.38 2.59 -1.39
CA ASN A 80 -5.72 2.01 -1.51
C ASN A 80 -6.79 3.07 -1.86
N GLY A 81 -6.44 4.35 -1.97
CA GLY A 81 -7.39 5.48 -1.94
C GLY A 81 -8.68 5.37 -2.78
N ILE A 82 -8.66 4.67 -3.91
CA ILE A 82 -9.88 4.36 -4.69
C ILE A 82 -10.81 3.38 -3.95
N GLY A 83 -10.27 2.30 -3.41
CA GLY A 83 -10.96 1.33 -2.55
C GLY A 83 -11.58 2.00 -1.33
N MET A 84 -10.79 2.75 -0.56
CA MET A 84 -11.28 3.55 0.57
C MET A 84 -12.40 4.51 0.16
N ALA A 85 -12.22 5.27 -0.92
CA ALA A 85 -13.24 6.21 -1.40
C ALA A 85 -14.55 5.49 -1.78
N SER A 86 -14.46 4.31 -2.39
CA SER A 86 -15.63 3.50 -2.75
C SER A 86 -16.40 3.03 -1.50
N ALA A 87 -15.70 2.58 -0.45
CA ALA A 87 -16.32 2.14 0.80
C ALA A 87 -17.04 3.30 1.51
N LEU A 88 -16.41 4.48 1.53
CA LEU A 88 -17.03 5.70 2.07
C LEU A 88 -18.22 6.16 1.22
N ALA A 89 -18.19 5.98 -0.10
CA ALA A 89 -19.31 6.28 -0.98
C ALA A 89 -20.53 5.39 -0.67
N VAL A 90 -20.34 4.09 -0.48
CA VAL A 90 -21.43 3.17 -0.07
C VAL A 90 -22.03 3.56 1.29
N LEU A 91 -21.19 4.01 2.24
CA LEU A 91 -21.69 4.53 3.51
C LEU A 91 -22.52 5.81 3.33
N ALA A 92 -22.10 6.69 2.42
CA ALA A 92 -22.72 8.00 2.19
C ALA A 92 -24.00 7.95 1.35
N ASP A 93 -24.13 6.95 0.49
CA ASP A 93 -25.23 6.81 -0.48
C ASP A 93 -26.38 5.99 0.13
N ASP A 94 -27.56 6.57 0.15
CA ASP A 94 -28.79 5.92 0.67
C ASP A 94 -29.50 5.09 -0.40
N SER A 95 -29.08 5.17 -1.67
CA SER A 95 -29.66 4.42 -2.79
C SER A 95 -29.08 3.02 -2.96
N VAL A 96 -27.91 2.75 -2.39
CA VAL A 96 -27.24 1.44 -2.49
C VAL A 96 -27.91 0.46 -1.53
N ALA A 97 -28.52 -0.60 -2.07
CA ALA A 97 -29.08 -1.68 -1.26
C ALA A 97 -27.96 -2.54 -0.66
N HIS A 98 -27.94 -2.67 0.67
CA HIS A 98 -26.93 -3.45 1.39
C HIS A 98 -27.50 -4.10 2.66
N GLY A 99 -26.88 -5.20 3.09
CA GLY A 99 -27.09 -5.80 4.42
C GLY A 99 -26.41 -4.99 5.53
N PRO A 100 -26.27 -5.53 6.75
CA PRO A 100 -25.46 -4.89 7.77
C PRO A 100 -24.03 -4.69 7.25
N LEU A 101 -23.53 -3.46 7.33
CA LEU A 101 -22.29 -3.05 6.68
C LEU A 101 -21.29 -2.50 7.71
N GLU A 102 -20.06 -2.99 7.61
CA GLU A 102 -18.90 -2.45 8.30
C GLU A 102 -17.89 -1.93 7.27
N VAL A 103 -17.19 -0.85 7.60
CA VAL A 103 -16.02 -0.38 6.85
C VAL A 103 -14.84 -0.34 7.80
N LEU A 104 -13.83 -1.16 7.50
CA LEU A 104 -12.58 -1.24 8.25
C LEU A 104 -11.48 -0.51 7.48
N LEU A 105 -10.91 0.53 8.08
CA LEU A 105 -9.78 1.28 7.54
C LEU A 105 -8.55 1.00 8.40
N THR A 106 -7.60 0.25 7.86
CA THR A 106 -6.40 -0.21 8.59
C THR A 106 -5.26 0.80 8.53
N MET A 107 -4.42 0.80 9.56
CA MET A 107 -3.21 1.63 9.63
C MET A 107 -1.98 0.90 9.07
N THR A 108 -1.12 1.64 8.37
CA THR A 108 0.29 1.28 8.12
C THR A 108 0.45 -0.01 7.33
N GLU A 109 -0.27 -0.18 6.21
CA GLU A 109 -0.08 -1.33 5.31
C GLU A 109 1.35 -1.33 4.76
N GLU A 110 1.77 -0.17 4.24
CA GLU A 110 2.97 0.01 3.41
C GLU A 110 4.28 -0.04 4.20
N ALA A 111 4.16 -0.01 5.54
CA ALA A 111 5.29 -0.01 6.46
C ALA A 111 5.16 -1.08 7.55
N GLY A 112 4.70 -2.28 7.16
CA GLY A 112 4.77 -3.49 7.99
C GLY A 112 3.43 -4.05 8.45
N MET A 113 2.31 -3.51 7.96
CA MET A 113 0.95 -3.98 8.23
C MET A 113 0.58 -3.96 9.73
N ASP A 114 1.10 -3.00 10.50
CA ASP A 114 0.90 -2.90 11.95
C ASP A 114 -0.60 -2.90 12.33
N GLY A 115 -1.42 -2.19 11.55
CA GLY A 115 -2.87 -2.14 11.75
C GLY A 115 -3.55 -3.49 11.56
N ALA A 116 -3.14 -4.25 10.53
CA ALA A 116 -3.72 -5.57 10.26
C ALA A 116 -3.35 -6.59 11.34
N PHE A 117 -2.07 -6.62 11.77
CA PHE A 117 -1.63 -7.52 12.85
C PHE A 117 -2.17 -7.12 14.22
N GLY A 118 -2.39 -5.83 14.44
CA GLY A 118 -2.87 -5.27 15.69
C GLY A 118 -4.40 -5.17 15.82
N LEU A 119 -5.16 -5.63 14.82
CA LEU A 119 -6.61 -5.52 14.79
C LEU A 119 -7.25 -6.14 16.04
N GLN A 120 -8.12 -5.37 16.69
CA GLN A 120 -8.80 -5.82 17.90
C GLN A 120 -9.64 -7.09 17.67
N ALA A 121 -9.39 -8.13 18.46
CA ALA A 121 -10.15 -9.37 18.43
C ALA A 121 -11.62 -9.15 18.81
N ASN A 122 -12.53 -9.89 18.17
CA ASN A 122 -13.99 -9.82 18.37
C ASN A 122 -14.59 -8.42 18.16
N TRP A 123 -13.95 -7.58 17.33
CA TRP A 123 -14.42 -6.23 17.04
C TRP A 123 -15.30 -6.17 15.79
N LEU A 124 -14.89 -6.84 14.71
CA LEU A 124 -15.73 -7.03 13.53
C LEU A 124 -16.90 -7.96 13.82
N GLN A 125 -18.06 -7.61 13.27
CA GLN A 125 -19.27 -8.44 13.26
C GLN A 125 -19.49 -9.09 11.90
N ALA A 126 -18.76 -8.64 10.87
CA ALA A 126 -18.78 -9.19 9.52
C ALA A 126 -18.32 -10.65 9.44
N ASP A 127 -19.09 -11.46 8.71
CA ASP A 127 -18.71 -12.84 8.32
C ASP A 127 -17.94 -12.86 6.99
N ILE A 128 -18.05 -11.79 6.21
CA ILE A 128 -17.49 -11.65 4.87
C ILE A 128 -16.66 -10.38 4.83
N LEU A 129 -15.42 -10.48 4.35
CA LEU A 129 -14.55 -9.34 4.13
C LEU A 129 -14.29 -9.20 2.62
N ILE A 130 -14.49 -8.00 2.10
CA ILE A 130 -14.11 -7.59 0.76
C ILE A 130 -12.97 -6.59 0.91
N ASN A 131 -11.76 -7.06 0.67
CA ASN A 131 -10.59 -6.20 0.57
C ASN A 131 -10.62 -5.48 -0.79
N THR A 132 -10.26 -4.20 -0.79
CA THR A 132 -10.35 -3.31 -1.96
C THR A 132 -8.97 -2.92 -2.48
N ASP A 133 -7.98 -3.78 -2.26
CA ASP A 133 -6.54 -3.53 -2.44
C ASP A 133 -5.95 -4.28 -3.64
N SER A 134 -6.79 -4.90 -4.45
CA SER A 134 -6.39 -5.45 -5.75
C SER A 134 -6.37 -4.33 -6.79
N GLU A 135 -5.31 -4.27 -7.60
CA GLU A 135 -5.11 -3.19 -8.56
C GLU A 135 -5.58 -3.51 -9.99
N GLU A 136 -6.03 -4.74 -10.26
CA GLU A 136 -6.43 -5.19 -11.60
C GLU A 136 -7.94 -5.47 -11.70
N GLU A 137 -8.61 -4.78 -12.63
CA GLU A 137 -10.05 -4.93 -12.85
C GLU A 137 -10.37 -6.30 -13.47
N GLY A 138 -11.40 -6.97 -12.95
CA GLY A 138 -11.81 -8.29 -13.42
C GLY A 138 -11.00 -9.46 -12.83
N GLU A 139 -10.04 -9.18 -11.94
CA GLU A 139 -9.33 -10.18 -11.17
C GLU A 139 -9.86 -10.28 -9.73
N ILE A 140 -9.87 -11.50 -9.18
CA ILE A 140 -10.26 -11.74 -7.78
C ILE A 140 -9.17 -12.56 -7.12
N TYR A 141 -8.58 -12.02 -6.06
CA TYR A 141 -7.55 -12.70 -5.29
C TYR A 141 -8.16 -13.50 -4.15
N MET A 142 -7.76 -14.78 -4.06
CA MET A 142 -8.19 -15.72 -3.02
C MET A 142 -7.03 -16.15 -2.10
N GLY A 143 -5.88 -15.51 -2.23
CA GLY A 143 -4.69 -15.78 -1.42
C GLY A 143 -3.52 -14.88 -1.82
N CYS A 144 -2.58 -14.70 -0.90
CA CYS A 144 -1.36 -13.93 -1.10
C CYS A 144 -0.15 -14.65 -0.48
N ALA A 145 1.06 -14.21 -0.83
CA ALA A 145 2.28 -14.67 -0.18
C ALA A 145 2.50 -13.92 1.14
N GLY A 146 3.14 -14.57 2.12
CA GLY A 146 3.67 -13.87 3.30
C GLY A 146 4.99 -13.16 2.99
N GLY A 147 5.46 -12.31 3.90
CA GLY A 147 6.71 -11.56 3.79
C GLY A 147 7.56 -11.62 5.05
N ILE A 148 8.88 -11.48 4.89
CA ILE A 148 9.83 -11.30 5.99
C ILE A 148 11.06 -10.53 5.50
N ASP A 149 11.53 -9.59 6.31
CA ASP A 149 12.77 -8.87 6.04
C ASP A 149 14.00 -9.64 6.53
N PHE A 150 15.03 -9.70 5.68
CA PHE A 150 16.32 -10.28 6.03
C PHE A 150 17.44 -9.25 5.81
N THR A 151 18.15 -8.93 6.90
CA THR A 151 19.31 -8.03 6.86
C THR A 151 20.59 -8.82 7.09
N SER A 152 21.55 -8.67 6.17
CA SER A 152 22.90 -9.22 6.31
C SER A 152 23.93 -8.10 6.42
N ASN A 153 24.75 -8.15 7.49
CA ASN A 153 25.77 -7.15 7.76
C ASN A 153 27.16 -7.75 7.55
N LEU A 154 28.01 -7.06 6.79
CA LEU A 154 29.41 -7.43 6.58
C LEU A 154 30.32 -6.40 7.26
N ALA A 155 31.10 -6.86 8.25
CA ALA A 155 32.13 -6.01 8.86
C ALA A 155 33.28 -5.80 7.87
N LEU A 156 33.67 -4.54 7.67
CA LEU A 156 34.75 -4.16 6.74
C LEU A 156 35.81 -3.36 7.48
N THR A 157 37.07 -3.76 7.32
CA THR A 157 38.24 -2.91 7.59
C THR A 157 38.63 -2.18 6.31
N ARG A 158 39.11 -0.95 6.43
CA ARG A 158 39.50 -0.11 5.30
C ARG A 158 40.97 0.26 5.45
N GLU A 159 41.67 0.32 4.32
CA GLU A 159 43.05 0.77 4.24
C GLU A 159 43.20 1.93 3.25
N ALA A 160 44.34 2.62 3.31
CA ALA A 160 44.64 3.68 2.36
C ALA A 160 44.87 3.11 0.95
N ILE A 161 44.41 3.83 -0.07
CA ILE A 161 44.63 3.44 -1.47
C ILE A 161 46.14 3.47 -1.76
N PRO A 162 46.75 2.37 -2.23
CA PRO A 162 48.18 2.34 -2.54
C PRO A 162 48.57 3.34 -3.63
N ALA A 163 49.82 3.85 -3.56
CA ALA A 163 50.33 4.78 -4.56
C ALA A 163 50.29 4.16 -5.98
N GLY A 164 49.89 4.96 -6.97
CA GLY A 164 49.79 4.52 -8.37
C GLY A 164 48.47 3.86 -8.77
N PHE A 165 47.53 3.64 -7.83
CA PHE A 165 46.19 3.15 -8.15
C PHE A 165 45.31 4.26 -8.69
N GLN A 166 44.50 3.93 -9.71
CA GLN A 166 43.47 4.81 -10.26
C GLN A 166 42.10 4.41 -9.70
N SER A 167 41.27 5.41 -9.39
CA SER A 167 39.91 5.18 -8.90
C SER A 167 38.89 5.42 -9.99
N PHE A 168 37.98 4.46 -10.17
CA PHE A 168 36.90 4.53 -11.15
C PHE A 168 35.55 4.29 -10.47
N LYS A 169 34.51 4.98 -10.94
CA LYS A 169 33.13 4.70 -10.55
C LYS A 169 32.46 3.88 -11.64
N VAL A 170 32.15 2.62 -11.34
CA VAL A 170 31.34 1.77 -12.20
C VAL A 170 29.88 1.95 -11.81
N THR A 171 29.01 2.28 -12.77
CA THR A 171 27.57 2.46 -12.54
C THR A 171 26.79 1.59 -13.50
N LEU A 172 25.90 0.76 -12.96
CA LEU A 172 24.90 0.01 -13.72
C LEU A 172 23.52 0.61 -13.45
N LYS A 173 22.87 1.12 -14.51
CA LYS A 173 21.54 1.74 -14.47
C LYS A 173 20.78 1.44 -15.76
N GLY A 174 19.49 1.78 -15.81
CA GLY A 174 18.64 1.59 -17.00
C GLY A 174 18.05 0.19 -17.11
N LEU A 175 18.08 -0.60 -16.03
CA LEU A 175 17.26 -1.81 -15.92
C LEU A 175 15.79 -1.40 -15.76
N LYS A 176 14.88 -2.30 -16.15
CA LYS A 176 13.44 -2.02 -16.07
C LYS A 176 12.95 -1.74 -14.65
N GLY A 177 13.55 -2.37 -13.63
CA GLY A 177 12.98 -2.35 -12.27
C GLY A 177 11.67 -3.14 -12.21
N GLY A 178 10.97 -3.07 -11.09
CA GLY A 178 9.69 -3.76 -10.88
C GLY A 178 9.43 -4.06 -9.40
N HIS A 179 8.20 -4.47 -9.09
CA HIS A 179 7.79 -4.89 -7.77
C HIS A 179 8.38 -6.28 -7.42
N SER A 180 9.03 -6.43 -6.27
CA SER A 180 9.81 -7.63 -5.92
C SER A 180 8.96 -8.89 -5.68
N GLY A 181 7.65 -8.76 -5.47
CA GLY A 181 6.67 -9.84 -5.44
C GLY A 181 6.04 -10.06 -6.82
N GLY A 182 5.08 -9.20 -7.19
CA GLY A 182 4.39 -9.21 -8.49
C GLY A 182 5.26 -9.47 -9.71
N ASP A 183 6.41 -8.80 -9.88
CA ASP A 183 7.23 -8.93 -11.09
C ASP A 183 8.33 -10.00 -11.00
N ILE A 184 8.45 -10.72 -9.87
CA ILE A 184 9.59 -11.64 -9.65
C ILE A 184 9.69 -12.76 -10.69
N HIS A 185 8.54 -13.14 -11.24
CA HIS A 185 8.40 -14.20 -12.23
C HIS A 185 8.81 -13.78 -13.65
N LEU A 186 8.97 -12.47 -13.92
CA LEU A 186 9.24 -11.92 -15.25
C LEU A 186 10.72 -12.03 -15.69
N GLY A 187 11.61 -12.51 -14.81
CA GLY A 187 13.03 -12.67 -15.13
C GLY A 187 13.79 -11.34 -15.32
N LEU A 188 13.31 -10.27 -14.68
CA LEU A 188 13.94 -8.95 -14.75
C LEU A 188 15.30 -8.94 -14.05
N GLY A 189 16.25 -8.17 -14.59
CA GLY A 189 17.60 -8.09 -14.05
C GLY A 189 17.65 -7.35 -12.71
N ASN A 190 18.39 -7.90 -11.75
CA ASN A 190 18.69 -7.23 -10.48
C ASN A 190 20.07 -6.55 -10.56
N ALA A 191 20.09 -5.22 -10.45
CA ALA A 191 21.32 -4.43 -10.61
C ALA A 191 22.41 -4.81 -9.59
N ASN A 192 22.04 -5.06 -8.33
CA ASN A 192 22.98 -5.47 -7.27
C ASN A 192 23.62 -6.81 -7.61
N LYS A 193 22.82 -7.80 -8.01
CA LYS A 193 23.32 -9.15 -8.36
C LYS A 193 24.21 -9.12 -9.59
N LEU A 194 23.86 -8.34 -10.62
CA LEU A 194 24.65 -8.24 -11.85
C LEU A 194 25.98 -7.53 -11.63
N LEU A 195 25.99 -6.42 -10.88
CA LEU A 195 27.24 -5.74 -10.53
C LEU A 195 28.14 -6.64 -9.67
N SER A 196 27.58 -7.30 -8.66
CA SER A 196 28.34 -8.26 -7.84
C SER A 196 28.87 -9.44 -8.66
N ARG A 197 28.11 -9.95 -9.63
CA ARG A 197 28.58 -11.01 -10.55
C ARG A 197 29.75 -10.55 -11.40
N PHE A 198 29.69 -9.32 -11.94
CA PHE A 198 30.78 -8.74 -12.71
C PHE A 198 32.06 -8.62 -11.85
N LEU A 199 31.94 -8.07 -10.63
CA LEU A 199 33.05 -7.93 -9.70
C LEU A 199 33.61 -9.30 -9.29
N ALA A 200 32.77 -10.25 -8.90
CA ALA A 200 33.21 -11.58 -8.48
C ALA A 200 33.95 -12.35 -9.59
N GLY A 201 33.58 -12.14 -10.86
CA GLY A 201 34.25 -12.79 -12.00
C GLY A 201 35.58 -12.16 -12.41
N HIS A 202 35.89 -10.95 -11.95
CA HIS A 202 37.08 -10.18 -12.36
C HIS A 202 37.96 -9.71 -11.20
N ALA A 203 37.49 -9.81 -9.96
CA ALA A 203 38.32 -9.65 -8.77
C ALA A 203 39.28 -10.84 -8.72
N ARG A 204 40.56 -10.57 -8.94
CA ARG A 204 41.67 -11.50 -8.71
C ARG A 204 42.36 -11.13 -7.41
#